data_AF-A0A6V7JVS8-F1
#
_entry.id   AF-A0A6V7JVS8-F1
#
_cell.length_a   1.000
_cell.length_b   1.000
_cell.length_c   1.000
_cell.angle_alpha   90.00
_cell.angle_beta   90.00
_cell.angle_gamma   90.00
#
_symmetry.space_group_name_H-M   'P 1'
#
loop_
_entity.id
_entity.type
_entity.pdbx_description
1 polymer ?
#
loop_
_entity_poly.entity_id
_entity_poly.type
_entity_poly.pdbx_seq_one_letter_code
_entity_poly.pdbx_strand_id
1 'polypeptide(L)' 'KYWDPKICLKFGDEFLKFIHRTVRNDYDKTIYKFERRAFGGVSVTELPPTSEYAFLPDWYKAIPEIKQ' A
#
# COMPACT_ATOMS: atom_id res chain seq x y z
N LYS A 1 -11.42 6.60 -28.78
CA LYS A 1 -10.33 6.08 -27.92
C LYS A 1 -10.79 6.22 -26.48
N TYR A 2 -10.98 5.11 -25.77
CA TYR A 2 -11.62 5.09 -24.45
C TYR A 2 -10.65 5.17 -23.26
N TRP A 3 -9.33 5.05 -23.49
CA TRP A 3 -8.29 5.17 -22.48
C TRP A 3 -7.06 5.90 -23.03
N ASP A 4 -6.35 6.61 -22.16
CA ASP A 4 -5.10 7.32 -22.47
C ASP A 4 -3.98 6.78 -21.56
N PRO A 5 -2.93 6.14 -22.12
CA PRO A 5 -1.81 5.63 -21.35
C PRO A 5 -1.15 6.68 -20.45
N LYS A 6 -1.09 7.94 -20.88
CA LYS A 6 -0.47 9.02 -20.11
C LYS A 6 -1.23 9.30 -18.82
N ILE A 7 -2.57 9.24 -18.87
CA ILE A 7 -3.43 9.41 -17.70
C ILE A 7 -3.22 8.25 -16.72
N CYS A 8 -3.15 7.01 -17.22
CA CYS A 8 -2.90 5.83 -16.41
C CYS A 8 -1.55 5.88 -15.68
N LEU A 9 -0.47 6.22 -16.40
CA LEU A 9 0.87 6.32 -15.82
C LEU A 9 0.98 7.46 -14.81
N LYS A 10 0.36 8.62 -15.09
CA LYS A 10 0.30 9.73 -14.14
C LYS A 10 -0.43 9.34 -12.85
N PHE A 11 -1.54 8.63 -12.96
CA PHE A 11 -2.23 8.11 -11.77
C PHE A 11 -1.34 7.14 -10.98
N GLY A 12 -0.66 6.21 -11.66
CA GLY A 12 0.27 5.27 -11.01
C GLY A 12 1.37 5.99 -10.23
N ASP A 13 2.04 6.97 -10.84
CA ASP A 13 3.09 7.75 -10.19
C ASP A 13 2.59 8.53 -8.97
N GLU A 14 1.48 9.25 -9.10
CA GLU A 14 0.88 10.00 -7.98
C GLU A 14 0.39 9.07 -6.86
N PHE A 15 -0.12 7.88 -7.19
CA PHE A 15 -0.52 6.89 -6.21
C PHE A 15 0.67 6.30 -5.44
N LEU A 16 1.78 6.00 -6.11
CA LEU A 16 3.00 5.53 -5.46
C LEU A 16 3.61 6.60 -4.54
N LYS A 17 3.63 7.86 -4.98
CA LYS A 17 4.03 9.00 -4.12
C LYS A 17 3.11 9.15 -2.91
N PHE A 18 1.81 8.91 -3.07
CA PHE A 18 0.86 8.92 -1.97
C PHE A 18 1.15 7.79 -0.97
N ILE A 19 1.35 6.54 -1.43
CA ILE A 19 1.73 5.41 -0.57
C ILE A 19 2.99 5.76 0.23
N HIS A 20 4.04 6.25 -0.43
CA HIS A 20 5.31 6.60 0.21
C HIS A 20 5.16 7.67 1.30
N ARG A 21 4.20 8.59 1.16
CA ARG A 21 3.93 9.63 2.18
C ARG A 21 3.02 9.15 3.31
N THR A 22 2.20 8.14 3.07
CA THR A 22 1.17 7.66 4.00
C THR A 22 1.67 6.51 4.87
N VAL A 23 2.40 5.54 4.30
CA VAL A 23 2.91 4.38 5.04
C VAL A 23 4.14 4.81 5.86
N ARG A 24 3.92 5.07 7.15
CA ARG A 24 4.97 5.55 8.07
C ARG A 24 5.48 4.48 9.03
N ASN A 25 4.65 3.50 9.31
CA ASN A 25 4.94 2.42 10.24
C ASN A 25 5.31 1.15 9.48
N ASP A 26 6.17 0.35 10.09
CA ASP A 26 6.52 -0.98 9.60
C ASP A 26 5.31 -1.93 9.64
N TYR A 27 5.42 -3.00 8.86
CA TYR A 27 4.36 -4.00 8.66
C TYR A 27 3.91 -4.70 9.96
N ASP A 28 4.77 -4.75 10.97
CA ASP A 28 4.51 -5.36 12.28
C ASP A 28 3.78 -4.41 13.24
N LYS A 29 3.58 -3.15 12.86
CA LYS A 29 2.90 -2.13 13.66
C LYS A 29 1.56 -1.70 13.05
N THR A 30 1.49 -1.56 11.74
CA THR A 30 0.27 -1.06 11.07
C THR A 30 0.13 -1.62 9.66
N ILE A 31 -1.08 -2.09 9.34
CA ILE A 31 -1.47 -2.41 7.96
C ILE A 31 -2.28 -1.23 7.42
N TYR A 32 -1.85 -0.68 6.29
CA TYR A 32 -2.57 0.40 5.60
C TYR A 32 -3.42 -0.19 4.47
N LYS A 33 -4.74 -0.18 4.64
CA LYS A 33 -5.69 -0.63 3.62
C LYS A 33 -6.08 0.55 2.73
N PHE A 34 -5.70 0.48 1.45
CA PHE A 34 -6.06 1.47 0.43
C PHE A 34 -7.26 0.97 -0.39
N GLU A 35 -8.36 1.70 -0.37
CA GLU A 35 -9.58 1.35 -1.11
C GLU A 35 -9.96 2.46 -2.08
N ARG A 36 -10.36 2.08 -3.29
CA ARG A 36 -10.82 3.02 -4.31
C ARG A 36 -12.25 2.70 -4.71
N ARG A 37 -13.14 3.69 -4.59
CA ARG A 37 -14.50 3.59 -5.12
C ARG A 37 -14.54 4.11 -6.55
N ALA A 38 -15.42 3.54 -7.38
CA ALA A 38 -15.67 4.08 -8.72
C ALA A 38 -16.11 5.55 -8.59
N PHE A 39 -15.54 6.42 -9.44
CA PHE A 39 -15.78 7.87 -9.43
C PHE A 39 -15.37 8.60 -8.13
N GLY A 40 -14.70 7.91 -7.19
CA GLY A 40 -14.22 8.47 -5.94
C GLY A 40 -12.69 8.52 -5.84
N GLY A 41 -12.22 9.10 -4.74
CA GLY A 41 -10.82 9.07 -4.35
C GLY A 41 -10.37 7.72 -3.78
N VAL A 42 -9.12 7.66 -3.36
CA VAL A 42 -8.58 6.56 -2.56
C VAL A 42 -8.75 6.89 -1.08
N SER A 43 -9.41 6.04 -0.32
CA SER A 43 -9.47 6.10 1.13
C SER A 43 -8.41 5.21 1.76
N VAL A 44 -7.92 5.60 2.92
CA VAL A 44 -6.93 4.84 3.70
C VAL A 44 -7.53 4.50 5.05
N THR A 45 -7.37 3.25 5.46
CA THR A 45 -7.74 2.77 6.79
C THR A 45 -6.52 2.11 7.42
N GLU A 46 -6.14 2.57 8.61
CA GLU A 46 -5.11 1.95 9.41
C GLU A 46 -5.72 0.79 10.21
N LEU A 47 -5.06 -0.37 10.15
CA LEU A 47 -5.50 -1.61 10.78
C LEU A 47 -4.37 -2.19 11.62
N PRO A 48 -4.70 -2.98 12.66
CA PRO A 48 -3.70 -3.66 13.46
C PRO A 48 -2.91 -4.67 12.60
N PRO A 49 -1.66 -4.97 13.01
CA PRO A 49 -0.78 -5.94 12.32
C PRO A 49 -1.31 -7.39 12.40
N THR A 50 -2.28 -7.65 13.27
CA THR A 50 -2.99 -8.93 13.41
C THR A 50 -4.28 -9.01 12.58
N SER A 51 -4.60 -7.99 11.79
CA SER A 51 -5.78 -8.00 10.94
C SER A 51 -5.68 -9.09 9.85
N GLU A 52 -6.83 -9.52 9.32
CA GLU A 52 -6.90 -10.46 8.19
C GLU A 52 -6.19 -9.97 6.92
N TYR A 53 -5.89 -8.67 6.85
CA TYR A 53 -5.19 -8.03 5.73
C TYR A 53 -3.66 -8.07 5.90
N ALA A 54 -3.15 -8.56 7.03
CA ALA A 54 -1.73 -8.81 7.20
C ALA A 54 -1.29 -9.95 6.25
N PHE A 55 -0.44 -9.63 5.29
CA PHE A 55 -0.13 -10.52 4.16
C PHE A 55 1.28 -11.12 4.23
N LEU A 56 2.13 -10.69 5.16
CA LEU A 56 3.48 -11.23 5.31
C LEU A 56 3.47 -12.49 6.18
N PRO A 57 3.73 -13.67 5.60
CA PRO A 57 3.75 -14.93 6.34
C PRO A 57 4.98 -15.03 7.25
N ASP A 58 4.90 -15.87 8.28
CA ASP A 58 5.95 -16.00 9.31
C ASP A 58 7.30 -16.42 8.74
N TRP A 59 7.33 -17.28 7.72
CA TRP A 59 8.56 -17.70 7.08
C TRP A 59 9.33 -16.54 6.42
N TYR A 60 8.63 -15.51 5.96
CA TYR A 60 9.26 -14.34 5.34
C TYR A 60 9.84 -13.39 6.41
N LYS A 61 9.11 -13.22 7.51
CA LYS A 61 9.54 -12.39 8.65
C LYS A 61 10.72 -13.00 9.43
N ALA A 62 10.88 -14.32 9.36
CA ALA A 62 11.98 -15.04 10.01
C ALA A 62 13.33 -14.90 9.27
N ILE A 63 13.33 -14.34 8.05
CA ILE A 63 14.56 -14.09 7.30
C ILE A 63 15.32 -12.94 8.00
N PRO A 64 16.57 -13.15 8.43
CA PRO A 64 17.35 -12.09 9.06
C PRO A 64 17.50 -10.90 8.12
N GLU A 65 17.23 -9.69 8.61
CA GLU A 65 17.52 -8.47 7.85
C GLU A 65 19.03 -8.39 7.59
N ILE A 66 19.42 -8.44 6.32
CA ILE A 66 20.77 -8.07 5.90
C ILE A 66 20.83 -6.55 6.04
N LYS A 67 21.36 -6.06 7.16
CA LYS A 67 21.68 -4.64 7.32
C LYS A 67 22.68 -4.26 6.22
N GLN A 68 22.25 -3.40 5.29
CA GLN A 68 23.14 -2.75 4.32
C GLN A 68 23.96 -1.66 5.01
#